data_AF-A0A8X6N3Q1-F1
#
_entry.id   AF-A0A8X6N3Q1-F1
#
_cell.length_a   1.000
_cell.length_b   1.000
_cell.length_c   1.000
_cell.angle_alpha   90.00
_cell.angle_beta   90.00
_cell.angle_gamma   90.00
#
_symmetry.space_group_name_H-M   'P 1'
#
loop_
_entity.id
_entity.type
_entity.pdbx_description
1 polymer ?
#
loop_
_entity_poly.entity_id
_entity_poly.type
_entity_poly.pdbx_seq_one_letter_code
_entity_poly.pdbx_strand_id
1 'polypeptide(L)'
;MVAAFLMYISFFALYKREESLIETALYNGSKDFLFSCSMAWILFVCLVGEGGFMNRILSCKLFLPLSRLSYCVYLIHVSVAHRYHHMVEEISDFSTLSLMQMFFHVFLWSYLISFGATLLFEIPVVKLINQLTKLGKKISV
;
A
#
# COMPACT_ATOMS: atom_id res chain seq x y z
N MET A 1 9.36 -5.99 -17.54
CA MET A 1 9.65 -4.53 -17.66
C MET A 1 9.12 -3.94 -18.95
N VAL A 2 9.47 -4.49 -20.13
CA VAL A 2 9.00 -3.97 -21.43
C VAL A 2 7.46 -3.97 -21.55
N ALA A 3 6.78 -5.04 -21.16
CA ALA A 3 5.30 -5.08 -21.19
C ALA A 3 4.65 -4.06 -20.24
N ALA A 4 5.19 -3.89 -19.02
CA ALA A 4 4.69 -2.90 -18.05
C ALA A 4 4.91 -1.45 -18.52
N PHE A 5 6.06 -1.17 -19.15
CA PHE A 5 6.35 0.11 -19.77
C PHE A 5 5.48 0.39 -20.99
N LEU A 6 5.29 -0.59 -21.89
CA LEU A 6 4.40 -0.45 -23.05
C LEU A 6 2.96 -0.19 -22.62
N MET A 7 2.50 -0.87 -21.58
CA MET A 7 1.14 -0.70 -21.06
C MET A 7 0.95 0.66 -20.35
N TYR A 8 1.98 1.17 -19.65
CA TYR A 8 1.98 2.54 -19.09
C TYR A 8 2.03 3.61 -20.20
N ILE A 9 2.79 3.38 -21.27
CA ILE A 9 2.88 4.27 -22.43
C ILE A 9 1.54 4.29 -23.20
N SER A 10 0.89 3.15 -23.41
CA SER A 10 -0.44 3.09 -24.02
C SER A 10 -1.49 3.82 -23.19
N PHE A 11 -1.35 3.81 -21.87
CA PHE A 11 -2.22 4.53 -20.94
C PHE A 11 -2.08 6.05 -21.06
N PHE A 12 -0.84 6.56 -21.10
CA PHE A 12 -0.56 7.98 -21.33
C PHE A 12 -0.87 8.42 -22.78
N ALA A 13 -0.75 7.52 -23.75
CA ALA A 13 -1.06 7.80 -25.15
C ALA A 13 -2.57 7.92 -25.41
N LEU A 14 -3.41 7.20 -24.64
CA LEU A 14 -4.87 7.31 -24.70
C LEU A 14 -5.43 8.51 -23.92
N TYR A 15 -4.69 9.04 -22.95
CA TYR A 15 -5.08 10.23 -22.17
C TYR A 15 -5.25 11.51 -23.02
N LYS A 16 -4.75 11.53 -24.27
CA LYS A 16 -4.73 12.73 -25.12
C LYS A 16 -5.86 12.81 -26.16
N ARG A 17 -6.93 12.01 -26.06
CA ARG A 17 -8.02 11.97 -27.06
C ARG A 17 -9.37 12.33 -26.42
N GLU A 18 -10.13 13.20 -27.11
CA GLU A 18 -11.36 13.86 -26.64
C GLU A 18 -12.48 12.89 -26.20
N GLU A 19 -13.18 13.31 -25.14
CA GLU A 19 -14.03 12.53 -24.24
C GLU A 19 -15.34 12.01 -24.84
N SER A 20 -15.57 10.69 -24.73
CA SER A 20 -16.89 10.06 -24.79
C SER A 20 -17.14 9.24 -23.50
N LEU A 21 -18.38 9.20 -23.00
CA LEU A 21 -18.77 8.50 -21.75
C LEU A 21 -18.32 7.03 -21.72
N ILE A 22 -18.30 6.38 -22.88
CA ILE A 22 -17.91 4.98 -23.04
C ILE A 22 -16.40 4.82 -22.82
N GLU A 23 -15.59 5.78 -23.30
CA GLU A 23 -14.15 5.77 -23.12
C GLU A 23 -13.75 5.97 -21.66
N THR A 24 -14.44 6.86 -20.93
CA THR A 24 -14.18 7.06 -19.49
C THR A 24 -14.48 5.80 -18.68
N ALA A 25 -15.59 5.12 -18.95
CA ALA A 25 -15.96 3.89 -18.25
C ALA A 25 -14.99 2.73 -18.56
N LEU A 26 -14.63 2.55 -19.83
CA LEU A 26 -13.66 1.55 -20.26
C LEU A 26 -12.27 1.82 -19.69
N TYR A 27 -11.84 3.09 -19.65
CA TYR A 27 -10.58 3.50 -19.04
C TYR A 27 -10.56 3.19 -17.55
N ASN A 28 -11.62 3.54 -16.82
CA ASN A 28 -11.66 3.37 -15.38
C ASN A 28 -11.65 1.90 -14.94
N GLY A 29 -12.23 0.99 -15.74
CA GLY A 29 -12.14 -0.46 -15.50
C GLY A 29 -10.80 -1.07 -15.95
N SER A 30 -10.32 -0.67 -17.13
CA SER A 30 -9.11 -1.26 -17.72
C SER A 30 -7.84 -0.87 -16.97
N LYS A 31 -7.78 0.35 -16.41
CA LYS A 31 -6.60 0.83 -15.67
C LYS A 31 -6.20 -0.09 -14.52
N ASP A 32 -7.19 -0.55 -13.74
CA ASP A 32 -6.94 -1.32 -12.53
C ASP A 32 -6.59 -2.77 -12.89
N PHE A 33 -7.21 -3.30 -13.95
CA PHE A 33 -6.87 -4.62 -14.50
C PHE A 33 -5.43 -4.66 -15.03
N LEU A 34 -5.06 -3.67 -15.84
CA LEU A 34 -3.73 -3.53 -16.40
C LEU A 34 -2.69 -3.40 -15.28
N PHE A 35 -2.93 -2.53 -14.30
CA PHE A 35 -2.06 -2.39 -13.13
C PHE A 35 -1.88 -3.72 -12.37
N SER A 36 -2.96 -4.46 -12.14
CA SER A 36 -2.93 -5.77 -11.47
C SER A 36 -2.12 -6.80 -12.27
N CYS A 37 -2.33 -6.89 -13.58
CA CYS A 37 -1.54 -7.77 -14.46
C CYS A 37 -0.04 -7.44 -14.44
N SER A 38 0.31 -6.15 -14.40
CA SER A 38 1.71 -5.71 -14.28
C SER A 38 2.34 -6.17 -12.97
N MET A 39 1.64 -6.02 -11.85
CA MET A 39 2.11 -6.49 -10.54
C MET A 39 2.20 -8.02 -10.48
N ALA A 40 1.21 -8.73 -11.02
CA ALA A 40 1.21 -10.19 -11.10
C ALA A 40 2.41 -10.72 -11.91
N TRP A 41 2.77 -10.07 -13.01
CA TRP A 41 3.95 -10.44 -13.79
C TRP A 41 5.26 -10.23 -13.00
N ILE A 42 5.38 -9.12 -12.27
CA ILE A 42 6.56 -8.87 -11.41
C ILE A 42 6.67 -9.97 -10.35
N LEU A 43 5.56 -10.34 -9.70
CA LEU A 43 5.52 -11.44 -8.74
C LEU A 43 5.91 -12.78 -9.36
N PHE A 44 5.39 -13.09 -10.55
CA PHE A 44 5.71 -14.32 -11.28
C PHE A 44 7.21 -14.43 -11.57
N VAL A 45 7.82 -13.36 -12.07
CA VAL A 45 9.27 -13.32 -12.34
C VAL A 45 10.09 -13.46 -11.05
N CYS A 46 9.62 -12.90 -9.94
CA CYS A 46 10.25 -13.11 -8.62
C CYS A 46 10.15 -14.57 -8.16
N LEU A 47 9.02 -15.25 -8.38
CA LEU A 47 8.81 -16.64 -8.02
C LEU A 47 9.64 -17.63 -8.85
N VAL A 48 9.82 -17.33 -10.15
CA VAL A 48 10.64 -18.14 -11.07
C VAL A 48 12.15 -18.02 -10.76
N GLY A 49 12.56 -17.07 -9.92
CA GLY A 49 13.96 -16.88 -9.50
C GLY A 49 14.80 -16.03 -10.45
N GLU A 50 14.28 -15.75 -11.65
CA GLU A 50 14.89 -14.87 -12.68
C GLU A 50 14.71 -13.37 -12.39
N GLY A 51 14.17 -13.01 -11.21
CA GLY A 51 13.89 -11.63 -10.82
C GLY A 51 15.09 -10.77 -10.44
N GLY A 52 16.31 -11.34 -10.40
CA GLY A 52 17.58 -10.62 -10.20
C GLY A 52 17.54 -9.51 -9.15
N PHE A 53 17.38 -8.27 -9.62
CA PHE A 53 17.30 -7.06 -8.80
C PHE A 53 16.04 -6.98 -7.90
N MET A 54 14.86 -7.31 -8.44
CA MET A 54 13.60 -7.29 -7.68
C MET A 54 13.59 -8.38 -6.61
N ASN A 55 14.11 -9.57 -6.92
CA ASN A 55 14.24 -10.64 -5.93
C ASN A 55 15.15 -10.22 -4.76
N ARG A 56 16.24 -9.51 -5.05
CA ARG A 56 17.14 -8.98 -4.01
C ARG A 56 16.47 -7.92 -3.13
N ILE A 57 15.64 -7.04 -3.72
CA ILE A 57 14.84 -6.06 -2.97
C ILE A 57 13.82 -6.77 -2.07
N LEU A 58 13.00 -7.67 -2.63
CA LEU A 58 11.95 -8.36 -1.88
C LEU A 58 12.51 -9.30 -0.81
N SER A 59 13.68 -9.90 -1.04
CA SER A 59 14.36 -10.74 -0.06
C SER A 59 15.11 -9.95 1.03
N CYS A 60 15.12 -8.62 0.98
CA CYS A 60 15.69 -7.82 2.07
C CYS A 60 14.86 -8.02 3.34
N LYS A 61 15.53 -8.38 4.45
CA LYS A 61 14.92 -8.51 5.80
C LYS A 61 14.17 -7.25 6.26
N LEU A 62 14.38 -6.11 5.61
CA LEU A 62 13.68 -4.86 5.84
C LEU A 62 12.21 -4.89 5.37
N PHE A 63 11.85 -5.70 4.37
CA PHE A 63 10.46 -5.78 3.88
C PHE A 63 9.53 -6.52 4.83
N LEU A 64 10.07 -7.41 5.67
CA LEU A 64 9.28 -8.16 6.65
C LEU A 64 8.62 -7.26 7.70
N PRO A 65 9.33 -6.33 8.37
CA PRO A 65 8.69 -5.34 9.24
C PRO A 65 7.92 -4.27 8.45
N LEU A 66 8.39 -3.89 7.25
CA LEU A 66 7.71 -2.86 6.45
C LEU A 66 6.28 -3.28 6.03
N SER A 67 6.10 -4.55 5.63
CA SER A 67 4.78 -5.08 5.29
C SER A 67 3.80 -5.04 6.46
N ARG A 68 4.30 -5.16 7.70
CA ARG A 68 3.48 -5.13 8.92
C ARG A 68 3.15 -3.71 9.34
N LEU A 69 4.10 -2.78 9.24
CA LEU A 69 3.84 -1.34 9.39
C LEU A 69 2.75 -0.88 8.43
N SER A 70 2.86 -1.22 7.14
CA SER A 70 1.84 -0.88 6.14
C SER A 70 0.47 -1.46 6.47
N TYR A 71 0.42 -2.67 7.05
CA TYR A 71 -0.83 -3.29 7.51
C TYR A 71 -1.45 -2.54 8.70
N CYS A 72 -0.64 -2.13 9.68
CA CYS A 72 -1.10 -1.30 10.80
C CYS A 72 -1.64 0.05 10.31
N VAL A 73 -0.94 0.70 9.36
CA VAL A 73 -1.39 1.97 8.75
C VAL A 73 -2.74 1.78 8.08
N TYR A 74 -2.90 0.69 7.31
CA TYR A 74 -4.15 0.38 6.61
C TYR A 74 -5.33 0.21 7.58
N LEU A 75 -5.17 -0.57 8.65
CA LEU A 75 -6.23 -0.78 9.64
C LEU A 75 -6.62 0.51 10.38
N ILE A 76 -5.63 1.32 10.73
CA ILE A 76 -5.86 2.59 11.44
C ILE A 76 -6.50 3.61 10.52
N HIS A 77 -6.10 3.67 9.25
CA HIS A 77 -6.73 4.54 8.27
C HIS A 77 -8.23 4.27 8.14
N VAL A 78 -8.64 3.00 8.01
CA VAL A 78 -10.06 2.61 7.99
C VAL A 78 -10.78 3.02 9.28
N SER A 79 -10.13 2.85 10.44
CA SER A 79 -10.68 3.22 11.74
C SER A 79 -10.87 4.74 11.90
N VAL A 80 -9.90 5.54 11.43
CA VAL A 80 -9.96 7.01 11.46
C VAL A 80 -11.02 7.52 10.49
N ALA A 81 -11.07 6.97 9.27
CA ALA A 81 -12.09 7.31 8.29
C ALA A 81 -13.50 6.99 8.80
N HIS A 82 -13.69 5.83 9.43
CA HIS A 82 -14.97 5.48 10.05
C HIS A 82 -15.35 6.46 11.16
N ARG A 83 -14.41 6.80 12.08
CA ARG A 83 -14.66 7.81 13.11
C ARG A 83 -15.02 9.17 12.54
N TYR A 84 -14.35 9.58 11.46
CA TYR A 84 -14.65 10.84 10.78
C TYR A 84 -16.07 10.84 10.19
N HIS A 85 -16.49 9.74 9.55
CA HIS A 85 -17.86 9.59 9.04
C HIS A 85 -18.94 9.68 10.12
N HIS A 86 -18.68 9.19 11.33
CA HIS A 86 -19.60 9.35 12.47
C HIS A 86 -19.63 10.77 13.04
N MET A 87 -18.59 11.57 12.82
CA MET A 87 -18.49 12.95 13.32
C MET A 87 -19.06 13.97 12.30
N VAL A 88 -19.06 13.63 11.01
CA VAL A 88 -19.66 14.45 9.95
C VAL A 88 -21.15 14.12 9.84
N GLU A 89 -21.95 14.63 10.79
CA GLU A 89 -23.39 14.80 10.60
C GLU A 89 -23.74 16.21 10.06
N GLU A 90 -22.78 17.14 10.04
CA GLU A 90 -23.00 18.50 9.51
C GLU A 90 -22.54 18.66 8.06
N ILE A 91 -23.41 19.28 7.26
CA ILE A 91 -23.23 19.59 5.84
C ILE A 91 -22.00 20.48 5.69
N SER A 92 -20.88 19.84 5.34
CA SER A 92 -19.63 20.54 5.05
C SER A 92 -19.73 21.11 3.64
N ASP A 93 -19.51 22.42 3.48
CA ASP A 93 -19.41 23.02 2.15
C ASP A 93 -18.31 22.31 1.35
N PHE A 94 -18.68 21.76 0.19
CA PHE A 94 -17.79 21.05 -0.75
C PHE A 94 -16.85 22.02 -1.47
N SER A 95 -16.05 22.77 -0.71
CA SER A 95 -14.96 23.57 -1.23
C SER A 95 -13.71 22.69 -1.39
N THR A 96 -12.95 22.92 -2.46
CA THR A 96 -11.68 22.23 -2.74
C THR A 96 -10.68 22.37 -1.58
N LEU A 97 -10.73 23.51 -0.88
CA LEU A 97 -9.86 23.81 0.25
C LEU A 97 -10.21 22.96 1.49
N SER A 98 -11.50 22.74 1.74
CA SER A 98 -12.00 21.86 2.81
C SER A 98 -11.59 20.39 2.56
N LEU A 99 -11.67 19.93 1.31
CA LEU A 99 -11.25 18.57 0.93
C LEU A 99 -9.75 18.35 1.12
N MET A 100 -8.91 19.31 0.73
CA MET A 100 -7.47 19.21 0.94
C MET A 100 -7.12 19.18 2.43
N GLN A 101 -7.78 20.01 3.24
CA GLN A 101 -7.55 20.04 4.68
C GLN A 101 -8.00 18.73 5.36
N MET A 102 -9.15 18.17 4.95
CA MET A 102 -9.62 16.87 5.42
C MET A 102 -8.62 15.75 5.07
N PHE A 103 -8.11 15.74 3.84
CA PHE A 103 -7.13 14.75 3.39
C PHE A 103 -5.86 14.81 4.24
N PHE A 104 -5.29 16.01 4.42
CA PHE A 104 -4.12 16.20 5.25
C PHE A 104 -4.35 15.77 6.69
N HIS A 105 -5.52 16.07 7.26
CA HIS A 105 -5.87 15.70 8.63
C HIS A 105 -5.93 14.17 8.79
N VAL A 106 -6.70 13.47 7.96
CA VAL A 106 -6.82 12.00 8.01
C VAL A 106 -5.47 11.34 7.77
N PHE A 107 -4.68 11.86 6.83
CA PHE A 107 -3.35 11.34 6.52
C PHE A 107 -2.38 11.49 7.70
N LEU A 108 -2.27 12.69 8.29
CA LEU A 108 -1.39 12.95 9.43
C LEU A 108 -1.75 12.09 10.65
N TRP A 109 -3.03 12.03 11.01
CA TRP A 109 -3.48 11.28 12.18
C TRP A 109 -3.34 9.77 12.00
N SER A 110 -3.66 9.24 10.83
CA SER A 110 -3.49 7.80 10.56
C SER A 110 -2.03 7.38 10.60
N TYR A 111 -1.12 8.20 10.05
CA TYR A 111 0.32 7.94 10.11
C TYR A 111 0.88 8.04 11.54
N LEU A 112 0.51 9.07 12.30
CA LEU A 112 0.98 9.25 13.68
C LEU A 112 0.54 8.10 14.60
N ILE A 113 -0.74 7.74 14.55
CA ILE A 113 -1.29 6.67 15.38
C ILE A 113 -0.69 5.32 14.97
N SER A 114 -0.53 5.07 13.67
CA SER A 114 0.09 3.83 13.19
C SER A 114 1.56 3.72 13.54
N PHE A 115 2.30 4.83 13.47
CA PHE A 115 3.68 4.87 13.90
C PHE A 115 3.79 4.54 15.40
N GLY A 116 2.95 5.14 16.24
CA GLY A 116 2.89 4.83 17.67
C GLY A 116 2.54 3.37 17.95
N ALA A 117 1.51 2.82 17.29
CA ALA A 117 1.10 1.43 17.44
C ALA A 117 2.23 0.46 17.01
N THR A 118 2.92 0.78 15.93
CA THR A 118 4.05 -0.02 15.44
C THR A 118 5.22 -0.01 16.41
N LEU A 119 5.58 1.16 16.96
CA LEU A 119 6.65 1.24 17.97
C LEU A 119 6.30 0.47 19.24
N LEU A 120 5.05 0.55 19.70
CA LEU A 120 4.61 -0.06 20.96
C LEU A 120 4.42 -1.57 20.86
N PHE A 121 3.90 -2.09 19.76
CA PHE A 121 3.57 -3.51 19.64
C PHE A 121 4.60 -4.28 18.82
N GLU A 122 5.16 -3.69 17.75
CA GLU A 122 5.99 -4.44 16.83
C GLU A 122 7.43 -4.64 17.36
N ILE A 123 8.02 -3.60 17.97
CA ILE A 123 9.37 -3.67 18.56
C ILE A 123 9.48 -4.74 19.66
N PRO A 124 8.58 -4.83 20.66
CA PRO A 124 8.69 -5.86 21.68
C PRO A 124 8.44 -7.26 21.12
N VAL A 125 7.51 -7.42 20.16
CA VAL A 125 7.21 -8.71 19.54
C VAL A 125 8.38 -9.24 18.74
N VAL A 126 9.06 -8.39 17.96
CA VAL A 126 10.26 -8.78 17.21
C VAL A 126 11.40 -9.15 18.17
N LYS A 127 11.56 -8.40 19.27
CA LYS A 127 12.55 -8.72 20.29
C LYS A 127 12.25 -10.09 20.93
N LEU A 128 10.99 -10.39 21.23
CA LEU A 128 10.55 -11.66 21.80
C LEU A 128 10.80 -12.84 20.85
N ILE A 129 10.42 -12.72 19.57
CA ILE A 129 10.66 -13.75 18.53
C ILE A 129 12.15 -14.07 18.40
N ASN A 130 13.00 -13.04 18.43
CA ASN A 130 14.46 -13.24 18.37
C ASN A 130 15.00 -13.95 19.61
N GLN A 131 14.43 -13.72 20.80
CA GLN A 131 14.80 -14.46 22.01
C GLN A 131 14.35 -15.93 21.95
N LEU A 132 13.11 -16.19 21.53
CA LEU A 132 12.57 -17.55 21.38
C LEU A 132 13.35 -18.38 20.36
N THR A 133 13.73 -17.77 19.22
CA THR A 133 14.54 -18.44 18.21
C THR A 133 15.92 -18.84 18.75
N LYS A 134 16.53 -18.00 19.61
CA LYS A 134 17.79 -18.33 20.29
C LYS A 134 17.63 -19.48 21.28
N LEU A 135 16.51 -19.54 22.01
CA LEU A 135 16.21 -20.62 22.95
C LEU A 135 15.95 -21.95 22.23
N GLY A 136 15.19 -21.96 21.13
CA GLY A 136 14.97 -23.15 20.32
C GLY A 136 16.27 -23.74 19.76
N LYS A 137 17.22 -22.87 19.37
CA LYS A 137 18.55 -23.31 18.92
C LYS A 137 19.42 -23.89 20.04
N LYS A 138 19.21 -23.47 21.30
CA LYS A 138 19.95 -23.94 22.48
C LYS A 138 19.45 -25.28 23.02
N ILE A 139 18.17 -25.61 22.79
CA ILE A 139 17.55 -26.88 23.22
C ILE A 139 17.85 -28.02 22.21
N SER A 140 18.24 -27.67 20.99
CA SER A 140 18.61 -28.60 19.91
C SER A 140 20.09 -29.03 19.92
N VAL A 141 20.88 -28.58 20.90
CA VAL A 141 22.31 -28.92 21.10
C VAL A 141 22.43 -29.63 22.45
#